data_AF-A0A7V0RK16-F1
#
_entry.id   AF-A0A7V0RK16-F1
#
_cell.length_a   1.000
_cell.length_b   1.000
_cell.length_c   1.000
_cell.angle_alpha   90.00
_cell.angle_beta   90.00
_cell.angle_gamma   90.00
#
_symmetry.space_group_name_H-M   'P 1'
#
loop_
_entity.id
_entity.type
_entity.pdbx_description
1 polymer ?
#
loop_
_entity_poly.entity_id
_entity_poly.type
_entity_poly.pdbx_seq_one_letter_code
_entity_poly.pdbx_strand_id
1 'polypeptide(L)' 'MRLLSLIATVLLAATVFAGNAIAGSYGKQKVVYHINYDNAKAQAGALRNIQNHINAVGKENLDLKVVLHGKGLTLLLEP' A
#
# COMPACT_ATOMS: atom_id res chain seq x y z
N MET A 1 14.04 -20.26 -44.71
CA MET A 1 13.08 -19.14 -44.51
C MET A 1 11.79 -19.58 -43.82
N ARG A 2 11.13 -20.67 -44.26
CA ARG A 2 9.84 -21.15 -43.67
C ARG A 2 9.90 -21.53 -42.18
N LEU A 3 11.00 -22.11 -41.70
CA LEU A 3 11.15 -22.51 -40.30
C LEU A 3 11.38 -21.31 -39.37
N LEU A 4 12.19 -20.32 -39.79
CA LEU A 4 12.38 -19.07 -39.04
C LEU A 4 11.09 -18.26 -38.94
N SER A 5 10.30 -18.20 -40.02
CA SER A 5 9.00 -17.51 -39.97
C SER A 5 8.04 -18.20 -39.00
N LEU A 6 8.03 -19.53 -38.94
CA LEU A 6 7.18 -20.28 -38.01
C LEU A 6 7.55 -20.03 -36.55
N ILE A 7 8.85 -20.02 -36.24
CA ILE A 7 9.35 -19.72 -34.89
C ILE A 7 9.00 -18.29 -34.49
N ALA A 8 9.16 -17.33 -35.41
CA ALA A 8 8.79 -15.94 -35.17
C ALA A 8 7.30 -15.77 -34.89
N THR A 9 6.43 -16.49 -35.61
CA THR A 9 4.98 -16.45 -35.38
C THR A 9 4.60 -17.07 -34.03
N VAL A 10 5.25 -18.17 -33.63
CA VAL A 10 5.01 -18.81 -32.32
C VAL A 10 5.48 -17.92 -31.17
N LEU A 11 6.65 -17.28 -31.29
CA LEU A 11 7.13 -16.31 -30.29
C LEU A 11 6.21 -15.09 -30.18
N LEU A 12 5.72 -14.57 -31.31
CA LEU A 12 4.77 -13.45 -31.31
C LEU A 12 3.41 -13.86 -30.72
N ALA A 13 2.97 -15.10 -30.93
CA ALA A 13 1.76 -15.61 -30.29
C ALA A 13 1.95 -15.75 -28.77
N ALA A 14 3.13 -16.19 -28.30
CA ALA A 14 3.42 -16.36 -26.89
C ALA A 14 3.40 -15.02 -26.10
N THR A 15 3.76 -13.89 -26.72
CA THR A 15 3.67 -12.58 -26.07
C THR A 15 2.25 -12.05 -25.96
N VAL A 16 1.34 -12.45 -26.87
CA VAL A 16 -0.08 -12.08 -26.83
C VAL A 16 -0.83 -12.84 -25.72
N PHE A 17 -0.36 -14.05 -25.37
CA PHE A 17 -0.93 -14.86 -24.27
C PHE A 17 -0.30 -14.58 -22.90
N ALA A 18 0.66 -13.67 -22.80
CA ALA A 18 1.16 -13.21 -21.50
C ALA A 18 0.07 -12.36 -20.82
N GLY A 19 -0.81 -13.02 -20.06
CA GLY A 19 -1.88 -12.36 -19.32
C GLY A 19 -1.32 -11.32 -18.35
N ASN A 20 -1.90 -10.13 -18.36
CA ASN A 20 -1.58 -9.10 -17.38
C ASN A 20 -2.07 -9.55 -16.00
N ALA A 21 -1.16 -9.63 -15.02
CA ALA A 21 -1.55 -9.80 -13.63
C ALA A 21 -2.23 -8.50 -13.16
N ILE A 22 -3.56 -8.50 -13.10
CA ILE A 22 -4.31 -7.41 -12.51
C ILE A 22 -4.26 -7.60 -10.99
N ALA A 23 -3.53 -6.73 -10.31
CA ALA A 23 -3.60 -6.66 -8.86
C ALA A 23 -5.03 -6.28 -8.46
N GLY A 24 -5.70 -7.15 -7.71
CA GLY A 24 -7.02 -6.84 -7.15
C GLY A 24 -6.94 -5.71 -6.12
N SER A 25 -8.08 -5.09 -5.81
CA SER A 25 -8.19 -4.19 -4.66
C SER A 25 -7.78 -4.92 -3.38
N TYR A 26 -7.16 -4.20 -2.45
CA TYR A 26 -6.97 -4.69 -1.09
C TYR A 26 -8.34 -5.03 -0.48
N GLY A 27 -8.43 -6.17 0.20
CA GLY A 27 -9.61 -6.54 0.98
C GLY A 27 -9.69 -5.77 2.30
N LYS A 28 -10.72 -6.03 3.10
CA LYS A 28 -10.88 -5.40 4.42
C LYS A 28 -9.72 -5.73 5.36
N GLN A 29 -9.18 -4.74 6.06
CA GLN A 29 -8.06 -4.90 6.99
C GLN A 29 -8.37 -4.29 8.36
N LYS A 30 -7.83 -4.91 9.41
CA LYS A 30 -7.82 -4.38 10.79
C LYS A 30 -6.41 -3.98 11.14
N VAL A 31 -6.20 -2.72 11.53
CA VAL A 31 -4.86 -2.14 11.68
C VAL A 31 -4.78 -1.31 12.95
N VAL A 32 -3.67 -1.46 13.68
CA VAL A 32 -3.36 -0.64 14.85
C VAL A 32 -2.04 0.09 14.61
N TYR A 33 -2.07 1.42 14.66
CA TYR A 33 -0.88 2.26 14.72
C TYR A 33 -0.53 2.56 16.17
N HIS A 34 0.71 2.29 16.55
CA HIS A 34 1.20 2.54 17.90
C HIS A 34 2.21 3.67 17.90
N ILE A 35 1.95 4.73 18.67
CA ILE A 35 2.80 5.93 18.72
C ILE A 35 3.18 6.20 20.17
N ASN A 36 4.49 6.22 20.44
CA ASN A 36 5.04 6.36 21.79
C ASN A 36 6.25 7.30 21.87
N TYR A 37 6.40 8.17 20.88
CA TYR A 37 7.50 9.12 20.73
C TYR A 37 6.96 10.54 20.57
N ASP A 38 7.76 11.53 20.96
CA ASP A 38 7.42 12.97 21.01
C ASP A 38 8.10 13.79 19.91
N ASN A 39 8.92 13.19 19.06
CA ASN A 39 9.57 13.90 17.96
C ASN A 39 8.52 14.33 16.91
N ALA A 40 8.34 15.65 16.74
CA ALA A 40 7.34 16.22 15.85
C ALA A 40 7.45 15.73 14.39
N LYS A 41 8.67 15.60 13.85
CA LYS A 41 8.88 15.08 12.48
C LYS A 41 8.43 13.62 12.37
N ALA A 42 8.73 12.80 13.37
CA ALA A 42 8.29 11.41 13.40
C ALA A 42 6.76 11.29 13.56
N GLN A 43 6.15 12.14 14.38
CA GLN A 43 4.70 12.19 14.58
C GLN A 43 3.96 12.60 13.30
N ALA A 44 4.43 13.65 12.62
CA ALA A 44 3.91 14.02 11.30
C ALA A 44 4.09 12.88 10.26
N GLY A 45 5.22 12.19 10.32
CA GLY A 45 5.47 10.99 9.50
C GLY A 45 4.47 9.87 9.76
N ALA A 46 4.09 9.65 11.02
CA ALA A 46 3.09 8.65 11.40
C ALA A 46 1.72 8.97 10.80
N LEU A 47 1.27 10.22 10.93
CA LEU A 47 0.00 10.68 10.35
C LEU A 47 -0.01 10.55 8.83
N ARG A 48 1.10 10.90 8.17
CA ARG A 48 1.26 10.69 6.72
C ARG A 48 1.17 9.21 6.35
N ASN A 49 1.79 8.32 7.11
CA ASN A 49 1.72 6.88 6.85
C ASN A 49 0.30 6.33 7.01
N ILE A 50 -0.45 6.81 8.00
CA ILE A 50 -1.88 6.49 8.16
C ILE A 50 -2.67 6.95 6.94
N GLN A 51 -2.45 8.18 6.48
CA GLN A 51 -3.15 8.70 5.29
C GLN A 51 -2.79 7.89 4.02
N ASN A 52 -1.52 7.53 3.83
CA ASN A 52 -1.10 6.70 2.72
C ASN A 52 -1.79 5.33 2.73
N HIS A 53 -1.97 4.74 3.91
CA HIS A 53 -2.70 3.48 4.08
C HIS A 53 -4.17 3.64 3.68
N ILE A 54 -4.83 4.70 4.14
CA ILE A 54 -6.21 5.03 3.75
C ILE A 54 -6.32 5.20 2.23
N ASN A 55 -5.37 5.89 1.60
CA ASN A 55 -5.38 6.10 0.16
C ASN A 55 -5.17 4.81 -0.64
N ALA A 56 -4.35 3.88 -0.12
CA ALA A 56 -4.05 2.63 -0.80
C ALA A 56 -5.17 1.59 -0.68
N VAL A 57 -5.81 1.51 0.49
CA VAL A 57 -6.78 0.43 0.81
C VAL A 57 -8.23 0.89 0.70
N GLY A 58 -8.50 2.20 0.87
CA GLY A 58 -9.85 2.74 0.95
C GLY A 58 -10.36 2.79 2.39
N LYS A 59 -11.00 3.91 2.76
CA LYS A 59 -11.50 4.15 4.13
C LYS A 59 -12.52 3.10 4.56
N GLU A 60 -13.37 2.67 3.63
CA GLU A 60 -14.41 1.66 3.81
C GLU A 60 -13.87 0.24 4.02
N ASN A 61 -12.61 0.00 3.65
CA ASN A 61 -11.92 -1.27 3.80
C ASN A 61 -11.00 -1.31 5.03
N LEU A 62 -10.95 -0.24 5.84
CA LEU A 62 -10.09 -0.18 7.03
C LEU A 62 -10.89 -0.06 8.32
N ASP A 63 -10.64 -0.99 9.25
CA ASP A 63 -10.89 -0.82 10.68
C ASP A 63 -9.56 -0.44 11.34
N LEU A 64 -9.28 0.87 11.36
CA LEU A 64 -8.02 1.43 11.83
C LEU A 64 -8.18 2.05 13.22
N LYS A 65 -7.25 1.73 14.12
CA LYS A 65 -7.12 2.34 15.45
C LYS A 65 -5.73 2.94 15.61
N VAL A 66 -5.65 4.06 16.33
CA VAL A 66 -4.37 4.64 16.76
C VAL A 66 -4.32 4.54 18.28
N VAL A 67 -3.27 3.89 18.79
CA VAL A 67 -2.99 3.79 20.21
C VAL A 67 -1.83 4.73 20.53
N LEU A 68 -2.14 5.75 21.32
CA LEU A 68 -1.17 6.70 21.85
C LEU A 68 -0.87 6.34 23.30
N HIS A 69 0.41 6.28 23.66
CA HIS A 69 0.80 6.15 25.07
C HIS A 69 2.16 6.81 25.34
N GLY A 70 2.46 7.08 26.61
CA GLY A 70 3.72 7.71 27.02
C GLY A 70 3.96 9.03 26.28
N LYS A 71 5.16 9.18 25.70
CA LYS A 71 5.54 10.37 24.93
C LYS A 71 4.68 10.59 23.67
N GLY A 72 3.98 9.57 23.17
CA GLY A 72 3.10 9.71 22.01
C GLY A 72 1.88 10.60 22.27
N LEU A 73 1.53 10.84 23.55
CA LEU A 73 0.42 11.73 23.91
C LEU A 73 0.67 13.19 23.50
N THR A 74 1.92 13.60 23.27
CA THR A 74 2.23 14.97 22.83
C THR A 74 1.63 15.30 21.46
N LEU A 75 1.25 14.30 20.66
CA LEU A 75 0.57 14.48 19.38
C LEU A 75 -0.81 15.16 19.52
N LEU A 76 -1.41 15.10 20.72
CA LEU A 76 -2.71 15.70 21.04
C LEU A 76 -2.60 17.10 21.66
N LEU A 77 -1.38 17.59 21.89
CA LEU A 77 -1.15 18.88 22.53
C LEU A 77 -0.94 19.96 21.46
N GLU A 78 -1.29 21.20 21.81
CA GLU A 78 -0.93 22.36 21.02
C GLU A 78 0.60 22.61 21.08
N PRO A 79 1.20 23.13 20.01
CA PRO A 79 2.65 23.40 19.93
C PRO A 79 3.13 24.50 20.89
#